data_AF-A0A1V6LXT3-F1
#
_entry.id   AF-A0A1V6LXT3-F1
#
_cell.length_a   1.000
_cell.length_b   1.000
_cell.length_c   1.000
_cell.angle_alpha   90.00
_cell.angle_beta   90.00
_cell.angle_gamma   90.00
#
_symmetry.space_group_name_H-M   'P 1'
#
loop_
_entity.id
_entity.type
_entity.pdbx_description
1 polymer ?
#
loop_
_entity_poly.entity_id
_entity_poly.type
_entity_poly.pdbx_seq_one_letter_code
_entity_poly.pdbx_strand_id
1 'polypeptide(L)'
;MDLEFHKSDDAVVGVLNIRLVIRSALTLKDKRRILKSLKDRVKNDFNVSISEIGTLDHCQYARLGIAMVGNDKKYLNSTLSNLLNMFRIAISVELVDYHLEFV
;
A
#
# COMPACT_ATOMS: atom_id res chain seq x y z
N MET A 1 -27.64 -13.61 -28.24
CA MET A 1 -27.42 -13.53 -26.78
C MET A 1 -26.68 -12.23 -26.57
N ASP A 2 -27.45 -11.16 -26.47
CA ASP A 2 -26.91 -9.80 -26.40
C ASP A 2 -26.34 -9.61 -24.99
N LEU A 3 -25.02 -9.70 -24.89
CA LEU A 3 -24.29 -9.23 -23.71
C LEU A 3 -24.37 -7.69 -23.76
N GLU A 4 -25.45 -7.14 -23.21
CA GLU A 4 -25.53 -5.72 -22.92
C GLU A 4 -24.49 -5.39 -21.85
N PHE A 5 -23.33 -4.88 -22.27
CA PHE A 5 -22.37 -4.24 -21.38
C PHE A 5 -23.06 -3.05 -20.73
N HIS A 6 -23.53 -3.24 -19.48
CA HIS A 6 -24.18 -2.19 -18.71
C HIS A 6 -23.16 -1.10 -18.36
N LYS A 7 -23.67 0.14 -18.23
CA LYS A 7 -22.94 1.41 -18.27
C LYS A 7 -21.98 1.70 -17.10
N SER A 8 -21.44 0.70 -16.38
CA SER A 8 -20.38 0.94 -15.39
C SER A 8 -19.36 -0.20 -15.30
N ASP A 9 -18.83 -0.64 -16.44
CA ASP A 9 -17.64 -1.49 -16.52
C ASP A 9 -16.33 -0.72 -16.30
N ASP A 10 -16.41 0.55 -15.84
CA ASP A 10 -15.26 1.40 -15.59
C ASP A 10 -14.46 0.87 -14.39
N ALA A 11 -13.16 0.67 -14.60
CA ALA A 11 -12.25 0.28 -13.54
C ALA A 11 -12.09 1.43 -12.55
N VAL A 12 -12.25 1.12 -11.25
CA VAL A 12 -11.90 2.00 -10.14
C VAL A 12 -10.48 1.67 -9.69
N VAL A 13 -9.65 2.69 -9.48
CA VAL A 13 -8.32 2.52 -8.92
C VAL A 13 -8.24 3.20 -7.55
N GLY A 14 -7.90 2.43 -6.52
CA GLY A 14 -7.57 2.97 -5.20
C GLY A 14 -6.05 3.13 -5.07
N VAL A 15 -5.60 4.34 -4.71
CA VAL A 15 -4.19 4.64 -4.46
C VAL A 15 -4.01 5.02 -3.00
N LEU A 16 -3.18 4.26 -2.29
CA LEU A 16 -2.83 4.48 -0.90
C LEU A 16 -1.35 4.89 -0.79
N ASN A 17 -1.12 6.08 -0.29
CA ASN A 17 0.20 6.58 0.08
C ASN A 17 0.36 6.46 1.60
N ILE A 18 1.45 5.84 2.08
CA ILE A 18 1.75 5.77 3.52
C ILE A 18 3.15 6.27 3.83
N ARG A 19 3.29 6.91 5.01
CA ARG A 19 4.56 7.33 5.58
C ARG A 19 4.89 6.49 6.80
N LEU A 20 6.09 5.94 6.81
CA LEU A 20 6.56 5.03 7.86
C LEU A 20 7.84 5.56 8.51
N VAL A 21 7.97 5.30 9.80
CA VAL A 21 9.21 5.45 10.57
C VAL A 21 9.76 4.07 10.92
N ILE A 22 11.06 3.88 10.75
CA ILE A 22 11.77 2.61 10.94
C ILE A 22 12.90 2.85 11.94
N ARG A 23 12.54 3.00 13.22
CA ARG A 23 13.49 3.42 14.28
C ARG A 23 14.71 2.51 14.41
N SER A 24 14.54 1.22 14.12
CA SER A 24 15.59 0.21 14.19
C SER A 24 16.57 0.22 13.01
N ALA A 25 16.28 0.95 11.92
CA ALA A 25 17.17 1.01 10.77
C ALA A 25 18.32 2.00 11.01
N LEU A 26 19.56 1.50 11.00
CA LEU A 26 20.77 2.32 11.13
C LEU A 26 21.42 2.59 9.77
N THR A 27 21.11 1.76 8.77
CA THR A 27 21.64 1.88 7.41
C THR A 27 20.54 1.77 6.35
N LEU A 28 20.83 2.20 5.12
CA LEU A 28 19.91 1.99 3.98
C LEU A 28 19.66 0.51 3.70
N LYS A 29 20.62 -0.38 4.03
CA LYS A 29 20.43 -1.83 3.89
C LYS A 29 19.40 -2.36 4.87
N ASP A 30 19.41 -1.87 6.12
CA ASP A 30 18.42 -2.26 7.14
C ASP A 30 17.01 -1.88 6.70
N LYS A 31 16.84 -0.64 6.23
CA LYS A 31 15.57 -0.16 5.64
C LYS A 31 15.11 -1.09 4.53
N ARG A 32 15.97 -1.36 3.55
CA ARG A 32 15.63 -2.23 2.41
C ARG A 32 15.21 -3.62 2.85
N ARG A 33 15.86 -4.20 3.86
CA ARG A 33 15.49 -5.51 4.41
C ARG A 33 14.10 -5.49 5.05
N ILE A 34 13.82 -4.49 5.89
CA ILE A 34 12.54 -4.34 6.58
C ILE A 34 11.41 -4.09 5.59
N LEU A 35 11.60 -3.13 4.68
CA LEU A 35 10.61 -2.80 3.65
C LEU A 35 10.38 -3.95 2.68
N LYS A 36 11.43 -4.72 2.32
CA LYS A 36 11.26 -5.91 1.47
C LYS A 36 10.31 -6.91 2.13
N SER A 37 10.55 -7.28 3.39
CA SER A 37 9.69 -8.21 4.14
C SER A 37 8.24 -7.73 4.20
N LEU A 38 8.01 -6.45 4.49
CA LEU A 38 6.66 -5.86 4.51
C LEU A 38 6.00 -5.90 3.12
N LYS A 39 6.71 -5.48 2.07
CA LYS A 39 6.17 -5.48 0.70
C LYS A 39 5.87 -6.89 0.20
N ASP A 40 6.73 -7.86 0.51
CA ASP A 40 6.52 -9.26 0.13
C ASP A 40 5.26 -9.82 0.83
N ARG A 41 5.08 -9.53 2.12
CA ARG A 41 3.84 -9.87 2.83
C ARG A 41 2.61 -9.23 2.21
N VAL A 42 2.66 -7.93 1.91
CA VAL A 42 1.54 -7.22 1.26
C VAL A 42 1.16 -7.88 -0.06
N LYS A 43 2.15 -8.20 -0.90
CA LYS A 43 1.90 -8.85 -2.20
C LYS A 43 1.31 -10.26 -2.08
N ASN A 44 1.63 -10.97 -1.01
CA ASN A 44 1.10 -12.31 -0.75
C ASN A 44 -0.33 -12.26 -0.21
N ASP A 45 -0.63 -11.30 0.67
CA ASP A 45 -1.90 -11.21 1.38
C ASP A 45 -2.96 -10.40 0.60
N PHE A 46 -2.55 -9.53 -0.34
CA PHE A 46 -3.43 -8.61 -1.05
C PHE A 46 -3.11 -8.55 -2.56
N ASN A 47 -4.15 -8.44 -3.39
CA ASN A 47 -4.02 -8.20 -4.82
C ASN A 47 -3.71 -6.72 -5.12
N VAL A 48 -2.49 -6.27 -4.83
CA VAL A 48 -2.07 -4.87 -4.97
C VAL A 48 -0.68 -4.74 -5.58
N SER A 49 -0.43 -3.62 -6.25
CA SER A 49 0.92 -3.15 -6.55
C SER A 49 1.45 -2.32 -5.38
N ILE A 50 2.74 -2.47 -5.04
CA ILE A 50 3.38 -1.74 -3.94
C ILE A 50 4.84 -1.39 -4.25
N SER A 51 5.25 -0.15 -3.96
CA SER A 51 6.62 0.32 -4.11
C SER A 51 7.04 1.35 -3.06
N GLU A 52 8.35 1.51 -2.83
CA GLU A 52 8.90 2.67 -2.10
C GLU A 52 9.04 3.83 -3.09
N ILE A 53 8.45 4.98 -2.77
CA ILE A 53 8.27 6.11 -3.69
C ILE A 53 8.92 7.41 -3.20
N GLY A 54 9.58 7.39 -2.03
CA GLY A 54 10.22 8.58 -1.47
C GLY A 54 11.09 8.29 -0.26
N THR A 55 11.80 9.31 0.22
CA THR A 55 12.76 9.21 1.35
C THR A 55 13.86 8.16 1.14
N LEU A 56 14.27 7.95 -0.12
CA LEU A 56 15.15 6.85 -0.53
C LEU A 56 16.56 6.94 0.09
N ASP A 57 17.00 8.15 0.41
CA ASP A 57 18.27 8.53 1.00
C ASP A 57 18.27 8.53 2.54
N HIS A 58 17.11 8.36 3.19
CA HIS A 58 17.00 8.28 4.64
C HIS A 58 16.72 6.84 5.12
N CYS A 59 17.49 6.33 6.08
CA CYS A 59 17.34 4.95 6.56
C CYS A 59 16.13 4.75 7.48
N GLN A 60 15.74 5.75 8.28
CA GLN A 60 14.62 5.63 9.23
C GLN A 60 13.27 6.13 8.71
N TYR A 61 13.20 6.65 7.49
CA TYR A 61 11.94 7.11 6.90
C TYR A 61 11.68 6.37 5.59
N ALA A 62 10.42 6.04 5.35
CA ALA A 62 9.98 5.45 4.10
C ALA A 62 8.64 6.05 3.67
N ARG A 63 8.46 6.24 2.37
CA ARG A 63 7.15 6.48 1.77
C ARG A 63 6.82 5.34 0.84
N LEU A 64 5.71 4.65 1.08
CA LEU A 64 5.22 3.59 0.19
C LEU A 64 3.99 4.07 -0.57
N GLY A 65 3.94 3.71 -1.85
CA GLY A 65 2.76 3.84 -2.70
C GLY A 65 2.19 2.46 -2.96
N ILE A 66 0.88 2.31 -2.81
CA ILE A 66 0.11 1.09 -3.04
C ILE A 66 -1.02 1.42 -4.00
N ALA A 67 -1.25 0.57 -4.99
CA ALA A 67 -2.36 0.70 -5.94
C ALA A 67 -3.15 -0.61 -6.05
N MET A 68 -4.47 -0.50 -6.07
CA MET A 68 -5.41 -1.60 -6.27
C MET A 68 -6.43 -1.20 -7.33
N VAL A 69 -6.69 -2.08 -8.30
CA VAL A 69 -7.74 -1.89 -9.30
C VAL A 69 -8.89 -2.86 -9.04
N GLY A 70 -10.11 -2.44 -9.33
CA GLY A 70 -11.29 -3.32 -9.31
C GLY A 70 -12.53 -2.61 -9.85
N ASN A 71 -13.69 -3.21 -9.66
CA ASN A 71 -14.96 -2.73 -10.18
C ASN A 71 -15.88 -2.11 -9.10
N ASP A 72 -15.49 -2.18 -7.82
CA ASP A 72 -16.27 -1.63 -6.71
C ASP A 72 -15.38 -0.82 -5.75
N LYS A 73 -15.66 0.48 -5.67
CA LYS A 73 -15.00 1.41 -4.75
C LYS A 73 -15.13 0.98 -3.29
N LYS A 74 -16.28 0.42 -2.88
CA LYS A 74 -16.48 0.00 -1.48
C LYS A 74 -15.59 -1.19 -1.14
N TYR A 75 -15.52 -2.18 -2.02
CA TYR A 75 -14.61 -3.31 -1.91
C TYR A 75 -13.14 -2.87 -1.85
N LEU A 76 -12.71 -1.98 -2.76
CA LEU A 76 -11.34 -1.43 -2.74
C LEU A 76 -11.06 -0.68 -1.42
N ASN A 77 -11.99 0.16 -0.97
CA ASN A 77 -11.83 0.91 0.29
C ASN A 77 -11.68 -0.02 1.50
N SER A 78 -12.50 -1.06 1.59
CA SER A 78 -12.42 -2.07 2.65
C SER A 78 -11.07 -2.79 2.62
N THR A 79 -10.63 -3.23 1.44
CA THR A 79 -9.37 -3.96 1.26
C THR A 79 -8.16 -3.09 1.60
N LEU A 80 -8.11 -1.85 1.11
CA LEU A 80 -7.03 -0.90 1.40
C LEU A 80 -7.02 -0.47 2.88
N SER A 81 -8.18 -0.42 3.54
CA SER A 81 -8.28 -0.18 4.99
C SER A 81 -7.70 -1.35 5.80
N ASN A 82 -7.96 -2.60 5.38
CA ASN A 82 -7.37 -3.79 6.02
C ASN A 82 -5.85 -3.82 5.84
N LEU A 83 -5.35 -3.49 4.65
CA LEU A 83 -3.92 -3.34 4.39
C LEU A 83 -3.29 -2.24 5.25
N LEU A 84 -3.97 -1.08 5.40
CA LEU A 84 -3.51 -0.02 6.30
C LEU A 84 -3.42 -0.49 7.75
N ASN A 85 -4.40 -1.27 8.22
CA ASN A 85 -4.38 -1.85 9.56
C ASN A 85 -3.19 -2.80 9.77
N MET A 86 -2.81 -3.57 8.74
CA MET A 86 -1.62 -4.42 8.80
C MET A 86 -0.34 -3.59 9.06
N PHE A 87 -0.20 -2.40 8.46
CA PHE A 87 0.90 -1.48 8.75
C PHE A 87 0.80 -0.85 10.15
N ARG A 88 -0.41 -0.55 10.65
CA ARG A 88 -0.62 0.01 11.99
C ARG A 88 -0.12 -0.90 13.11
N ILE A 89 -0.28 -2.22 12.95
CA ILE A 89 0.09 -3.21 13.97
C ILE A 89 1.48 -3.82 13.74
N ALA A 90 2.19 -3.41 12.68
CA ALA A 90 3.51 -3.93 12.37
C ALA A 90 4.53 -3.45 13.41
N ILE A 91 5.25 -4.37 14.05
CA ILE A 91 6.23 -4.01 15.10
C ILE A 91 7.50 -3.39 14.52
N SER A 92 7.83 -3.70 13.25
CA SER A 92 9.07 -3.26 12.60
C SER A 92 9.03 -1.80 12.14
N VAL A 93 7.85 -1.18 12.06
CA VAL A 93 7.65 0.17 11.53
C VAL A 93 6.53 0.88 12.28
N GLU A 94 6.58 2.20 12.29
CA GLU A 94 5.51 3.05 12.84
C GLU A 94 4.81 3.75 11.67
N LEU A 95 3.49 3.60 11.56
CA LEU A 95 2.69 4.36 10.60
C LEU A 95 2.47 5.78 11.12
N VAL A 96 3.00 6.77 10.40
CA VAL A 96 2.90 8.18 10.78
C VAL A 96 1.72 8.88 10.10
N ASP A 97 1.51 8.58 8.83
CA ASP A 97 0.52 9.27 8.01
C ASP A 97 0.09 8.39 6.83
N TYR A 98 -1.11 8.64 6.30
CA TYR A 98 -1.61 8.01 5.10
C TYR A 98 -2.57 8.91 4.32
N HIS A 99 -2.61 8.71 3.01
CA HIS A 99 -3.57 9.33 2.12
C HIS A 99 -4.16 8.30 1.16
N LEU A 100 -5.48 8.21 1.10
CA LEU A 100 -6.23 7.31 0.23
C LEU A 100 -7.06 8.12 -0.75
N GLU A 101 -6.86 7.85 -2.03
CA GLU A 101 -7.61 8.45 -3.13
C GLU A 101 -8.17 7.37 -4.06
N PHE A 102 -9.23 7.72 -4.79
CA PHE A 102 -9.83 6.86 -5.79
C PHE A 102 -9.91 7.62 -7.11
N VAL A 103 -9.47 6.97 -8.17
CA VAL A 103 -9.57 7.42 -9.57
C VAL A 103 -10.69 6.66 -10.25
#